data_AF-A0AA41Z0M2-F1
#
_entry.id   AF-A0AA41Z0M2-F1
#
_cell.length_a   1.000
_cell.length_b   1.000
_cell.length_c   1.000
_cell.angle_alpha   90.00
_cell.angle_beta   90.00
_cell.angle_gamma   90.00
#
_symmetry.space_group_name_H-M   'P 1'
#
loop_
_entity.id
_entity.type
_entity.pdbx_description
1 polymer ?
#
loop_
_entity_poly.entity_id
_entity_poly.type
_entity_poly.pdbx_seq_one_letter_code
_entity_poly.pdbx_strand_id
1 'polypeptide(L)'
;MRARPLRQFQRSAAGVAAIEFAMIFPLLLVLLLAGGQVILYVDAARKVQRVATSVSEMLSQAAPGSSSATTATVNTTDLNFSYDAATVIFPYVLGDAARRNLTWRQAITVSMAGIAFTKLSSACDGADDKSTCYAATVKWTSTGTSSASYRPCLPQQVPVDNAAPYNRLNLPSSLYGPGFIIAVDVSFTFNPTFGDGLISPVTIIRSAFVQPRYATEIDFDTTNSDGIASICS
;
A
#
# COMPACT_ATOMS: atom_id res chain seq x y z
N MET A 1 54.37 -56.42 -7.74
CA MET A 1 53.17 -55.60 -8.10
C MET A 1 53.23 -54.29 -7.33
N ARG A 2 53.31 -53.15 -8.03
CA ARG A 2 53.58 -51.82 -7.45
C ARG A 2 52.30 -51.19 -6.90
N ALA A 3 52.16 -51.18 -5.57
CA ALA A 3 51.17 -50.37 -4.86
C ALA A 3 51.57 -48.88 -4.91
N ARG A 4 51.29 -48.21 -6.04
CA ARG A 4 51.54 -46.77 -6.22
C ARG A 4 50.31 -45.85 -6.40
N PRO A 5 49.07 -46.30 -6.68
CA PRO A 5 47.97 -45.36 -6.94
C PRO A 5 47.32 -44.77 -5.68
N LEU A 6 47.33 -45.47 -4.54
CA LEU A 6 46.65 -45.03 -3.31
C LEU A 6 47.32 -43.83 -2.62
N ARG A 7 48.65 -43.71 -2.73
CA ARG A 7 49.41 -42.61 -2.13
C ARG A 7 49.30 -41.29 -2.93
N GLN A 8 48.81 -41.37 -4.17
CA GLN A 8 48.61 -40.23 -5.06
C GLN A 8 47.25 -39.57 -4.81
N PHE A 9 46.21 -40.35 -4.49
CA PHE A 9 44.91 -39.83 -4.05
C PHE A 9 44.99 -39.06 -2.72
N GLN A 10 45.81 -39.51 -1.78
CA GLN A 10 46.03 -38.79 -0.50
C GLN A 10 46.74 -37.44 -0.66
N ARG A 11 47.42 -37.19 -1.79
CA ARG A 11 48.09 -35.91 -2.08
C ARG A 11 47.23 -34.94 -2.89
N SER A 12 46.04 -35.35 -3.31
CA SER A 12 45.13 -34.52 -4.11
C SER A 12 44.32 -33.58 -3.22
N ALA A 13 44.97 -32.54 -2.68
CA ALA A 13 44.32 -31.47 -1.90
C ALA A 13 43.14 -30.81 -2.66
N ALA A 14 43.21 -30.79 -3.99
CA ALA A 14 42.14 -30.29 -4.86
C ALA A 14 40.82 -31.06 -4.72
N GLY A 15 40.86 -32.39 -4.46
CA GLY A 15 39.65 -33.20 -4.31
C GLY A 15 38.93 -32.95 -2.98
N VAL A 16 39.68 -32.67 -1.91
CA VAL A 16 39.12 -32.35 -0.59
C VAL A 16 38.45 -30.97 -0.62
N ALA A 17 39.10 -29.98 -1.24
CA ALA A 17 38.52 -28.64 -1.41
C ALA A 17 37.22 -28.66 -2.23
N ALA A 18 37.14 -29.51 -3.26
CA ALA A 18 35.93 -29.67 -4.07
C ALA A 18 34.74 -30.23 -3.25
N ILE A 19 35.01 -31.19 -2.35
CA ILE A 19 33.98 -31.78 -1.48
C ILE A 19 33.52 -30.78 -0.42
N GLU A 20 34.43 -30.01 0.17
CA GLU A 20 34.10 -28.97 1.14
C GLU A 20 33.22 -27.88 0.50
N PHE A 21 33.59 -27.41 -0.69
CA PHE A 21 32.77 -26.48 -1.45
C PHE A 21 31.40 -27.07 -1.79
N ALA A 22 31.34 -28.34 -2.24
CA ALA A 22 30.08 -28.99 -2.56
C ALA A 22 29.13 -29.10 -1.36
N MET A 23 29.65 -29.22 -0.13
CA MET A 23 28.83 -29.25 1.09
C MET A 23 28.37 -27.86 1.54
N ILE A 24 29.18 -26.82 1.38
CA ILE A 24 28.82 -25.45 1.82
C ILE A 24 28.01 -24.70 0.75
N PHE A 25 28.21 -25.01 -0.53
CA PHE A 25 27.51 -24.42 -1.67
C PHE A 25 25.98 -24.41 -1.54
N PRO A 26 25.28 -25.51 -1.21
CA PRO A 26 23.82 -25.48 -1.07
C PRO A 26 23.35 -24.52 0.03
N LEU A 27 24.08 -24.41 1.14
CA LEU A 27 23.77 -23.46 2.21
C LEU A 27 23.95 -22.01 1.74
N LEU A 28 25.05 -21.72 1.06
CA LEU A 28 25.30 -20.39 0.50
C LEU A 28 24.25 -20.00 -0.54
N LEU A 29 23.82 -20.96 -1.36
CA LEU A 29 22.79 -20.75 -2.37
C LEU A 29 21.44 -20.42 -1.73
N VAL A 30 21.02 -21.15 -0.69
CA VAL A 30 19.81 -20.84 0.06
C VAL A 30 19.89 -19.46 0.71
N LEU A 31 21.01 -19.11 1.34
CA LEU A 31 21.20 -17.80 1.96
C LEU A 31 21.16 -16.66 0.92
N LEU A 32 21.78 -16.85 -0.24
CA LEU A 32 21.77 -15.86 -1.32
C LEU A 32 20.35 -15.62 -1.85
N LEU A 33 19.60 -16.69 -2.11
CA LEU A 33 18.23 -16.59 -2.62
C LEU A 33 17.27 -16.00 -1.56
N ALA A 34 17.38 -16.44 -0.30
CA ALA A 34 16.58 -15.91 0.79
C ALA A 34 16.87 -14.41 1.02
N GLY A 35 18.15 -14.02 1.07
CA GLY A 35 18.55 -12.62 1.20
C GLY A 35 18.03 -11.75 0.05
N GLY A 36 18.15 -12.24 -1.19
CA GLY A 36 17.61 -11.57 -2.37
C GLY A 36 16.10 -11.33 -2.29
N GLN A 37 15.33 -12.32 -1.81
CA GLN A 37 13.89 -12.18 -1.63
C GLN A 37 13.53 -11.16 -0.55
N VAL A 38 14.24 -11.16 0.58
CA VAL A 38 14.00 -10.18 1.65
C VAL A 38 14.26 -8.76 1.14
N ILE A 39 15.31 -8.55 0.34
CA ILE A 39 15.60 -7.25 -0.27
C ILE A 39 14.44 -6.81 -1.19
N LEU A 40 13.96 -7.71 -2.06
CA LEU A 40 12.83 -7.41 -2.96
C LEU A 40 11.54 -7.11 -2.19
N TYR A 41 11.27 -7.85 -1.11
CA TYR A 41 10.12 -7.63 -0.25
C TYR A 41 10.18 -6.26 0.45
N VAL A 42 11.32 -5.90 1.03
CA VAL A 42 11.51 -4.61 1.71
C VAL A 42 11.42 -3.46 0.71
N ASP A 43 11.99 -3.61 -0.49
CA ASP A 43 11.87 -2.61 -1.56
C ASP A 43 10.40 -2.42 -2.00
N ALA A 44 9.68 -3.51 -2.22
CA ALA A 44 8.24 -3.46 -2.51
C ALA A 44 7.48 -2.75 -1.38
N ALA A 45 7.76 -3.05 -0.12
CA ALA A 45 7.12 -2.41 1.03
C ALA A 45 7.36 -0.90 1.08
N ARG A 46 8.59 -0.46 0.78
CA ARG A 46 8.94 0.96 0.72
C ARG A 46 8.27 1.66 -0.45
N LYS A 47 8.19 1.02 -1.62
CA LYS A 47 7.52 1.58 -2.80
C LYS A 47 6.02 1.68 -2.63
N VAL A 48 5.38 0.68 -2.00
CA VAL A 48 3.94 0.73 -1.64
C VAL A 48 3.64 1.92 -0.71
N GLN A 49 4.52 2.18 0.28
CA GLN A 49 4.40 3.39 1.11
C GLN A 49 4.50 4.67 0.27
N ARG A 50 5.46 4.75 -0.67
CA ARG A 50 5.62 5.92 -1.55
C ARG A 50 4.39 6.14 -2.43
N VAL A 51 3.79 5.08 -2.96
CA VAL A 51 2.54 5.18 -3.72
C VAL A 51 1.45 5.80 -2.85
N ALA A 52 1.24 5.28 -1.63
CA ALA A 52 0.22 5.80 -0.73
C ALA A 52 0.42 7.30 -0.44
N THR A 53 1.65 7.71 -0.11
CA THR A 53 1.96 9.12 0.16
C THR A 53 1.81 10.00 -1.07
N SER A 54 2.36 9.61 -2.23
CA SER A 54 2.29 10.44 -3.44
C SER A 54 0.87 10.59 -3.98
N VAL A 55 0.07 9.53 -3.97
CA VAL A 55 -1.35 9.60 -4.35
C VAL A 55 -2.10 10.52 -3.38
N SER A 56 -1.84 10.41 -2.08
CA SER A 56 -2.46 11.31 -1.10
C SER A 56 -2.05 12.78 -1.32
N GLU A 57 -0.79 13.05 -1.65
CA GLU A 57 -0.28 14.38 -1.96
C GLU A 57 -0.90 14.95 -3.24
N MET A 58 -1.12 14.13 -4.27
CA MET A 58 -1.80 14.54 -5.49
C MET A 58 -3.25 14.94 -5.21
N LEU A 59 -3.99 14.13 -4.45
CA LEU A 59 -5.37 14.45 -4.08
C LEU A 59 -5.48 15.66 -3.16
N SER A 60 -4.50 15.86 -2.25
CA SER A 60 -4.49 17.01 -1.33
C SER A 60 -4.34 18.36 -2.03
N GLN A 61 -3.88 18.36 -3.29
CA GLN A 61 -3.71 19.56 -4.10
C GLN A 61 -4.97 19.99 -4.84
N ALA A 62 -6.08 19.25 -4.73
CA ALA A 62 -7.36 19.67 -5.26
C ALA A 62 -7.71 21.07 -4.72
N ALA A 63 -8.01 22.00 -5.65
CA ALA A 63 -8.27 23.39 -5.34
C ALA A 63 -9.71 23.75 -5.72
N PRO A 64 -10.36 24.68 -4.99
CA PRO A 64 -11.69 25.16 -5.33
C PRO A 64 -11.70 25.86 -6.70
N GLY A 65 -12.76 25.65 -7.48
CA GLY A 65 -12.90 26.24 -8.83
C GLY A 65 -13.15 27.76 -8.84
N SER A 66 -13.35 28.38 -7.67
CA SER A 66 -13.49 29.83 -7.52
C SER A 66 -12.86 30.31 -6.22
N SER A 67 -12.37 31.55 -6.19
CA SER A 67 -11.67 32.14 -5.04
C SER A 67 -12.52 32.31 -3.78
N SER A 68 -13.85 32.20 -3.90
CA SER A 68 -14.79 32.28 -2.78
C SER A 68 -15.28 30.90 -2.30
N ALA A 69 -14.96 29.82 -3.03
CA ALA A 69 -15.35 28.47 -2.64
C ALA A 69 -14.30 27.86 -1.70
N THR A 70 -14.76 27.15 -0.67
CA THR A 70 -13.91 26.42 0.27
C THR A 70 -13.86 24.92 -0.01
N THR A 71 -14.78 24.42 -0.84
CA THR A 71 -14.87 23.01 -1.23
C THR A 71 -14.22 22.82 -2.60
N ALA A 72 -13.27 21.91 -2.69
CA ALA A 72 -12.71 21.45 -3.95
C ALA A 72 -13.50 20.23 -4.46
N THR A 73 -13.47 20.00 -5.76
CA THR A 73 -14.09 18.83 -6.38
C THR A 73 -13.04 17.99 -7.08
N VAL A 74 -13.08 16.68 -6.87
CA VAL A 74 -12.30 15.70 -7.65
C VAL A 74 -13.23 14.95 -8.57
N ASN A 75 -12.84 14.77 -9.83
CA ASN A 75 -13.61 14.01 -10.80
C ASN A 75 -12.98 12.63 -11.03
N THR A 76 -13.65 11.83 -11.85
CA THR A 76 -13.20 10.48 -12.22
C THR A 76 -11.86 10.46 -12.96
N THR A 77 -11.57 11.47 -13.78
CA THR A 77 -10.29 11.61 -14.48
C THR A 77 -9.14 11.86 -13.51
N ASP A 78 -9.36 12.67 -12.47
CA ASP A 78 -8.36 12.97 -11.44
C ASP A 78 -8.03 11.71 -10.61
N LEU A 79 -9.05 10.92 -10.29
CA LEU A 79 -8.90 9.65 -9.58
C LEU A 79 -8.19 8.60 -10.43
N ASN A 80 -8.55 8.48 -11.72
CA ASN A 80 -7.85 7.61 -12.67
C ASN A 80 -6.39 8.02 -12.85
N PHE A 81 -6.11 9.32 -12.98
CA PHE A 81 -4.74 9.83 -13.09
C PHE A 81 -3.91 9.52 -11.84
N SER A 82 -4.50 9.71 -10.65
CA SER A 82 -3.86 9.39 -9.38
C SER A 82 -3.60 7.88 -9.24
N TYR A 83 -4.54 7.05 -9.71
CA TYR A 83 -4.37 5.60 -9.73
C TYR A 83 -3.28 5.15 -10.71
N ASP A 84 -3.29 5.65 -11.94
CA ASP A 84 -2.34 5.27 -12.99
C ASP A 84 -0.91 5.72 -12.66
N ALA A 85 -0.74 6.82 -11.91
CA ALA A 85 0.55 7.26 -11.38
C ALA A 85 1.26 6.20 -10.52
N ALA A 86 0.51 5.26 -9.91
CA ALA A 86 1.09 4.17 -9.13
C ALA A 86 2.07 3.31 -9.96
N THR A 87 1.85 3.16 -11.27
CA THR A 87 2.75 2.39 -12.16
C THR A 87 4.10 3.07 -12.36
N VAL A 88 4.12 4.40 -12.34
CA VAL A 88 5.34 5.20 -12.48
C VAL A 88 6.16 5.14 -11.19
N ILE A 89 5.49 5.17 -10.04
CA ILE A 89 6.13 5.11 -8.72
C ILE A 89 6.61 3.69 -8.38
N PHE A 90 5.83 2.67 -8.77
CA PHE A 90 6.10 1.26 -8.47
C PHE A 90 6.11 0.39 -9.73
N PRO A 91 7.10 0.56 -10.64
CA PRO A 91 7.15 -0.16 -11.91
C PRO A 91 7.30 -1.68 -11.76
N TYR A 92 7.74 -2.17 -10.59
CA TYR A 92 7.83 -3.60 -10.30
C TYR A 92 6.46 -4.31 -10.43
N VAL A 93 5.35 -3.62 -10.18
CA VAL A 93 4.00 -4.17 -10.34
C VAL A 93 3.74 -4.68 -11.77
N LEU A 94 4.34 -4.05 -12.79
CA LEU A 94 4.17 -4.43 -14.19
C LEU A 94 4.83 -5.78 -14.46
N GLY A 95 6.07 -5.95 -13.98
CA GLY A 95 6.80 -7.21 -14.11
C GLY A 95 6.14 -8.34 -13.31
N ASP A 96 5.69 -8.06 -12.09
CA ASP A 96 4.98 -9.05 -11.28
C ASP A 96 3.65 -9.50 -11.91
N ALA A 97 2.84 -8.53 -12.37
CA ALA A 97 1.57 -8.81 -13.02
C ALA A 97 1.76 -9.62 -14.30
N ALA A 98 2.76 -9.29 -15.12
CA ALA A 98 3.07 -10.02 -16.35
C ALA A 98 3.45 -11.49 -16.07
N ARG A 99 4.26 -11.75 -15.04
CA ARG A 99 4.60 -13.14 -14.63
C ARG A 99 3.37 -13.94 -14.21
N ARG A 100 2.38 -13.27 -13.62
CA ARG A 100 1.14 -13.88 -13.13
C ARG A 100 0.03 -13.91 -14.17
N ASN A 101 0.30 -13.43 -15.39
CA ASN A 101 -0.68 -13.29 -16.46
C ASN A 101 -1.90 -12.44 -16.04
N LEU A 102 -1.64 -11.43 -15.20
CA LEU A 102 -2.63 -10.45 -14.73
C LEU A 102 -2.34 -9.09 -15.34
N THR A 103 -3.37 -8.24 -15.39
CA THR A 103 -3.14 -6.82 -15.62
C THR A 103 -2.55 -6.18 -14.37
N TRP A 104 -1.73 -5.14 -14.54
CA TRP A 104 -1.13 -4.44 -13.39
C TRP A 104 -2.19 -3.87 -12.45
N ARG A 105 -3.33 -3.44 -13.00
CA ARG A 105 -4.48 -2.93 -12.24
C ARG A 105 -5.12 -3.98 -11.32
N GLN A 106 -4.87 -5.26 -11.55
CA GLN A 106 -5.32 -6.36 -10.69
C GLN A 106 -4.26 -6.78 -9.66
N ALA A 107 -3.00 -6.35 -9.84
CA ALA A 107 -1.90 -6.73 -8.96
C ALA A 107 -1.72 -5.78 -7.77
N ILE A 108 -2.18 -4.54 -7.90
CA ILE A 108 -2.18 -3.51 -6.84
C ILE A 108 -3.60 -2.98 -6.65
N THR A 109 -3.96 -2.65 -5.42
CA THR A 109 -5.20 -1.93 -5.09
C THR A 109 -4.83 -0.62 -4.43
N VAL A 110 -5.41 0.48 -4.90
CA VAL A 110 -5.25 1.82 -4.31
C VAL A 110 -6.65 2.32 -3.97
N SER A 111 -7.04 2.18 -2.70
CA SER A 111 -8.27 2.75 -2.17
C SER A 111 -8.03 4.21 -1.83
N MET A 112 -8.93 5.09 -2.24
CA MET A 112 -8.91 6.52 -1.98
C MET A 112 -10.26 6.89 -1.38
N ALA A 113 -10.27 7.57 -0.24
CA ALA A 113 -11.51 7.99 0.41
C ALA A 113 -11.37 9.38 1.01
N GLY A 114 -12.42 10.17 0.86
CA GLY A 114 -12.61 11.43 1.56
C GLY A 114 -13.38 11.20 2.85
N ILE A 115 -12.86 11.65 3.99
CA ILE A 115 -13.49 11.47 5.31
C ILE A 115 -13.71 12.84 5.93
N ALA A 116 -14.97 13.17 6.19
CA ALA A 116 -15.36 14.37 6.92
C ALA A 116 -15.58 14.05 8.39
N PHE A 117 -15.12 14.96 9.26
CA PHE A 117 -15.33 14.87 10.69
C PHE A 117 -16.47 15.79 11.14
N THR A 118 -17.53 15.19 11.67
CA THR A 118 -18.68 15.92 12.22
C THR A 118 -18.56 15.99 13.73
N LYS A 119 -18.63 17.19 14.31
CA LYS A 119 -18.55 17.38 15.77
C LYS A 119 -19.80 16.79 16.43
N LEU A 120 -19.61 15.85 17.35
CA LEU A 120 -20.68 15.22 18.13
C LEU A 120 -20.98 16.00 19.43
N SER A 121 -19.97 16.62 20.03
CA SER A 121 -20.11 17.36 21.29
C SER A 121 -19.07 18.48 21.41
N SER A 122 -19.47 19.61 21.99
CA SER A 122 -18.58 20.72 22.37
C SER A 122 -17.84 20.50 23.69
N ALA A 123 -18.17 19.43 24.44
CA ALA A 123 -17.56 19.15 25.73
C ALA A 123 -16.06 18.78 25.66
N CYS A 124 -15.51 18.60 24.46
CA CYS A 124 -14.16 18.10 24.26
C CYS A 124 -13.16 19.10 23.67
N ASP A 125 -13.45 20.40 23.66
CA ASP A 125 -12.61 21.40 22.96
C ASP A 125 -11.18 21.57 23.54
N GLY A 126 -10.73 20.69 24.44
CA GLY A 126 -9.35 20.60 24.94
C GLY A 126 -8.87 19.17 25.26
N ALA A 127 -9.53 18.12 24.76
CA ALA A 127 -9.07 16.75 24.96
C ALA A 127 -7.88 16.42 24.03
N ASP A 128 -6.86 15.74 24.56
CA ASP A 128 -5.72 15.24 23.78
C ASP A 128 -6.15 14.20 22.74
N ASP A 129 -7.17 13.40 23.07
CA ASP A 129 -7.85 12.50 22.15
C ASP A 129 -9.21 13.08 21.76
N LYS A 130 -9.37 13.37 20.47
CA LYS A 130 -10.59 13.95 19.89
C LYS A 130 -11.53 12.89 19.30
N SER A 131 -11.18 11.61 19.40
CA SER A 131 -11.95 10.51 18.81
C SER A 131 -13.38 10.38 19.31
N THR A 132 -13.64 10.72 20.57
CA THR A 132 -15.00 10.68 21.16
C THR A 132 -15.87 11.86 20.76
N CYS A 133 -15.29 12.85 20.08
CA CYS A 133 -15.87 14.18 19.90
C CYS A 133 -16.19 14.47 18.45
N TYR A 134 -15.67 13.65 17.54
CA TYR A 134 -15.91 13.72 16.11
C TYR A 134 -16.35 12.36 15.60
N ALA A 135 -17.41 12.34 14.79
CA ALA A 135 -17.76 11.18 13.97
C ALA A 135 -17.02 11.28 12.63
N ALA A 136 -16.35 10.19 12.23
CA ALA A 136 -15.67 10.08 10.96
C ALA A 136 -16.58 9.44 9.92
N THR A 137 -17.13 10.27 9.03
CA THR A 137 -18.03 9.82 7.95
C THR A 137 -17.27 9.87 6.63
N VAL A 138 -17.22 8.74 5.92
CA VAL A 138 -16.71 8.71 4.54
C VAL A 138 -17.70 9.47 3.67
N LYS A 139 -17.22 10.45 2.89
CA LYS A 139 -18.02 11.30 1.98
C LYS A 139 -17.98 10.80 0.55
N TRP A 140 -16.84 10.25 0.14
CA TRP A 140 -16.69 9.57 -1.13
C TRP A 140 -15.59 8.53 -1.03
N THR A 141 -15.64 7.54 -1.89
CA THR A 141 -14.62 6.50 -1.95
C THR A 141 -14.39 6.00 -3.37
N SER A 142 -13.19 5.52 -3.64
CA SER A 142 -12.79 4.97 -4.93
C SER A 142 -11.70 3.91 -4.75
N THR A 143 -11.58 2.98 -5.70
CA THR A 143 -10.39 2.09 -5.77
C THR A 143 -9.57 2.26 -7.05
N GLY A 144 -9.85 3.32 -7.84
CA GLY A 144 -9.32 3.50 -9.19
C GLY A 144 -9.69 2.37 -10.18
N THR A 145 -10.50 1.43 -9.72
CA THR A 145 -10.99 0.25 -10.44
C THR A 145 -12.41 -0.04 -9.94
N SER A 146 -13.08 -1.03 -10.52
CA SER A 146 -14.40 -1.51 -10.06
C SER A 146 -14.33 -2.45 -8.85
N SER A 147 -13.24 -2.42 -8.08
CA SER A 147 -13.02 -3.31 -6.93
C SER A 147 -13.81 -2.86 -5.68
N ALA A 148 -14.31 -3.83 -4.91
CA ALA A 148 -15.01 -3.59 -3.63
C ALA A 148 -14.07 -3.37 -2.42
N SER A 149 -12.77 -3.23 -2.67
CA SER A 149 -11.73 -3.05 -1.65
C SER A 149 -11.57 -1.60 -1.18
N TYR A 150 -12.68 -0.86 -1.08
CA TYR A 150 -12.72 0.52 -0.63
C TYR A 150 -13.11 0.66 0.85
N ARG A 151 -12.91 1.86 1.44
CA ARG A 151 -13.50 2.22 2.74
C ARG A 151 -15.01 2.44 2.57
N PRO A 152 -15.87 1.64 3.22
CA PRO A 152 -17.30 1.72 2.99
C PRO A 152 -17.89 2.98 3.62
N CYS A 153 -18.98 3.47 3.03
CA CYS A 153 -19.75 4.61 3.53
C CYS A 153 -20.35 4.37 4.92
N LEU A 154 -20.82 3.14 5.15
CA LEU A 154 -21.45 2.71 6.38
C LEU A 154 -20.87 1.34 6.80
N PRO A 155 -20.67 1.09 8.11
CA PRO A 155 -20.81 2.04 9.23
C PRO A 155 -19.75 3.15 9.22
N GLN A 156 -19.94 4.19 10.03
CA GLN A 156 -18.93 5.24 10.26
C GLN A 156 -17.61 4.63 10.74
N GLN A 157 -16.50 5.31 10.41
CA GLN A 157 -15.18 4.81 10.78
C GLN A 157 -15.00 4.87 12.29
N VAL A 158 -14.57 3.76 12.87
CA VAL A 158 -14.43 3.60 14.32
C VAL A 158 -12.99 3.96 14.74
N PRO A 159 -12.81 4.75 15.82
CA PRO A 159 -11.48 5.06 16.30
C PRO A 159 -10.80 3.81 16.85
N VAL A 160 -9.53 3.63 16.52
CA VAL A 160 -8.67 2.58 17.04
C VAL A 160 -7.34 3.14 17.51
N ASP A 161 -6.61 2.34 18.28
CA ASP A 161 -5.24 2.65 18.67
C ASP A 161 -4.35 2.96 17.45
N ASN A 162 -3.42 3.91 17.59
CA ASN A 162 -2.59 4.37 16.48
C ASN A 162 -1.63 3.28 15.95
N ALA A 163 -1.36 2.23 16.75
CA ALA A 163 -0.57 1.08 16.34
C ALA A 163 -1.43 -0.13 15.91
N ALA A 164 -2.76 0.02 15.85
CA ALA A 164 -3.65 -1.05 15.40
C ALA A 164 -3.34 -1.46 13.95
N PRO A 165 -3.52 -2.75 13.61
CA PRO A 165 -3.36 -3.21 12.24
C PRO A 165 -4.38 -2.52 11.32
N TYR A 166 -4.02 -2.40 10.04
CA TYR A 166 -4.89 -1.81 9.03
C TYR A 166 -6.27 -2.47 9.00
N ASN A 167 -7.31 -1.64 8.99
CA ASN A 167 -8.68 -2.04 8.70
C ASN A 167 -9.40 -0.88 8.00
N ARG A 168 -10.12 -1.20 6.91
CA ARG A 168 -10.89 -0.24 6.11
C ARG A 168 -12.10 0.37 6.83
N LEU A 169 -12.49 -0.19 7.98
CA LEU A 169 -13.58 0.29 8.84
C LEU A 169 -13.10 1.19 9.99
N ASN A 170 -11.78 1.27 10.18
CA ASN A 170 -11.21 1.89 11.36
C ASN A 170 -10.27 3.02 10.97
N LEU A 171 -10.15 3.99 11.87
CA LEU A 171 -9.25 5.12 11.72
C LEU A 171 -8.44 5.33 13.02
N PRO A 172 -7.13 5.58 12.93
CA PRO A 172 -6.33 5.96 14.10
C PRO A 172 -6.95 7.12 14.89
N SER A 173 -7.05 7.00 16.21
CA SER A 173 -7.68 8.00 17.08
C SER A 173 -7.04 9.38 16.96
N SER A 174 -5.72 9.45 16.70
CA SER A 174 -5.01 10.71 16.53
C SER A 174 -5.42 11.52 15.29
N LEU A 175 -6.11 10.91 14.33
CA LEU A 175 -6.56 11.59 13.11
C LEU A 175 -7.89 12.32 13.31
N TYR A 176 -8.62 12.02 14.38
CA TYR A 176 -9.89 12.67 14.66
C TYR A 176 -9.66 14.13 15.04
N GLY A 177 -10.43 15.01 14.43
CA GLY A 177 -10.31 16.44 14.65
C GLY A 177 -11.24 17.22 13.73
N PRO A 178 -11.24 18.55 13.81
CA PRO A 178 -12.04 19.37 12.90
C PRO A 178 -11.54 19.25 11.45
N GLY A 179 -12.49 19.22 10.52
CA GLY A 179 -12.22 19.33 9.08
C GLY A 179 -12.38 18.02 8.33
N PHE A 180 -11.47 17.80 7.37
CA PHE A 180 -11.54 16.73 6.39
C PHE A 180 -10.16 16.09 6.19
N ILE A 181 -10.13 14.79 5.96
CA ILE A 181 -8.91 14.06 5.59
C ILE A 181 -9.14 13.19 4.36
N ILE A 182 -8.06 12.99 3.63
CA ILE A 182 -7.98 12.03 2.53
C ILE A 182 -7.25 10.80 3.09
N ALA A 183 -7.90 9.65 3.01
CA ALA A 183 -7.32 8.37 3.35
C ALA A 183 -6.97 7.62 2.06
N VAL A 184 -5.70 7.27 1.88
CA VAL A 184 -5.23 6.46 0.75
C VAL A 184 -4.65 5.17 1.29
N ASP A 185 -5.24 4.04 0.93
CA ASP A 185 -4.79 2.71 1.33
C ASP A 185 -4.30 1.93 0.11
N VAL A 186 -3.03 1.54 0.13
CA VAL A 186 -2.41 0.76 -0.94
C VAL A 186 -2.15 -0.65 -0.46
N SER A 187 -2.66 -1.63 -1.19
CA SER A 187 -2.46 -3.06 -0.94
C SER A 187 -1.77 -3.71 -2.14
N PHE A 188 -0.69 -4.43 -1.88
CA PHE A 188 0.04 -5.20 -2.87
C PHE A 188 0.42 -6.56 -2.29
N THR A 189 0.10 -7.63 -3.01
CA THR A 189 0.50 -8.98 -2.61
C THR A 189 1.84 -9.33 -3.25
N PHE A 190 2.89 -9.40 -2.42
CA PHE A 190 4.21 -9.81 -2.85
C PHE A 190 4.24 -11.33 -3.04
N ASN A 191 4.53 -11.74 -4.28
CA ASN A 191 4.72 -13.14 -4.64
C ASN A 191 6.23 -13.41 -4.76
N PRO A 192 6.78 -14.38 -3.99
CA PRO A 192 8.17 -14.77 -4.08
C PRO A 192 8.54 -15.19 -5.50
N THR A 193 9.69 -14.74 -5.98
CA THR A 193 10.18 -15.07 -7.34
C THR A 193 10.82 -16.44 -7.43
N PHE A 194 11.15 -17.03 -6.28
CA PHE A 194 11.77 -18.33 -6.13
C PHE A 194 11.10 -19.07 -4.97
N GLY A 195 11.03 -20.40 -5.02
CA GLY A 195 10.30 -21.17 -4.01
C GLY A 195 8.78 -20.91 -4.06
N ASP A 196 8.26 -20.57 -5.24
CA ASP A 196 6.82 -20.49 -5.48
C ASP A 196 6.16 -21.83 -5.12
N GLY A 197 5.10 -21.79 -4.31
CA GLY A 197 4.47 -22.95 -3.69
C GLY A 197 5.09 -23.43 -2.36
N LEU A 198 6.32 -23.06 -2.03
CA LEU A 198 6.93 -23.32 -0.71
C LEU A 198 6.74 -22.14 0.24
N ILE A 199 6.83 -20.91 -0.27
CA ILE A 199 6.69 -19.68 0.50
C ILE A 199 5.37 -19.03 0.11
N SER A 200 4.47 -18.84 1.07
CA SER A 200 3.18 -18.21 0.83
C SER A 200 3.34 -16.73 0.46
N PRO A 201 2.50 -16.19 -0.45
CA PRO A 201 2.47 -14.77 -0.74
C PRO A 201 2.19 -13.93 0.50
N VAL A 202 2.80 -12.75 0.59
CA VAL A 202 2.64 -11.82 1.72
C VAL A 202 2.00 -10.54 1.23
N THR A 203 0.86 -10.18 1.81
CA THR A 203 0.19 -8.91 1.51
C THR A 203 0.81 -7.77 2.30
N ILE A 204 1.20 -6.73 1.57
CA ILE A 204 1.75 -5.49 2.09
C ILE A 204 0.67 -4.43 1.98
N ILE A 205 0.27 -3.85 3.10
CA ILE A 205 -0.69 -2.75 3.14
C ILE A 205 -0.03 -1.53 3.76
N ARG A 206 -0.22 -0.36 3.14
CA ARG A 206 0.21 0.93 3.67
C ARG A 206 -0.89 1.96 3.49
N SER A 207 -1.08 2.79 4.51
CA SER A 207 -2.06 3.87 4.51
C SER A 207 -1.34 5.21 4.65
N ALA A 208 -1.85 6.21 3.95
CA ALA A 208 -1.46 7.61 4.10
C ALA A 208 -2.71 8.44 4.39
N PHE A 209 -2.58 9.36 5.34
CA PHE A 209 -3.65 10.26 5.76
C PHE A 209 -3.14 11.69 5.66
N VAL A 210 -3.85 12.53 4.91
CA VAL A 210 -3.46 13.93 4.69
C VAL A 210 -4.69 14.82 4.71
N GLN A 211 -4.51 16.05 5.16
CA GLN A 211 -5.53 17.09 5.03
C GLN A 211 -5.42 17.75 3.64
N PRO A 212 -6.53 18.18 3.03
CA PRO A 212 -6.48 19.01 1.83
C PRO A 212 -5.69 20.30 2.09
N ARG A 213 -4.88 20.72 1.10
CA ARG A 213 -3.99 21.89 1.26
C ARG A 213 -4.68 23.21 0.94
N TYR A 214 -5.61 23.20 -0.01
CA TYR A 214 -6.22 24.41 -0.56
C TYR A 214 -7.75 24.47 -0.38
N ALA A 215 -8.34 23.49 0.30
CA ALA A 215 -9.77 23.38 0.52
C ALA A 215 -10.05 22.92 1.97
N THR A 216 -11.25 23.19 2.47
CA THR A 216 -11.71 22.66 3.75
C THR A 216 -12.33 21.27 3.62
N GLU A 217 -12.83 20.97 2.42
CA GLU A 217 -13.50 19.71 2.07
C GLU A 217 -13.24 19.40 0.59
N ILE A 218 -13.21 18.11 0.26
CA ILE A 218 -13.13 17.64 -1.12
C ILE A 218 -14.36 16.78 -1.40
N ASP A 219 -15.20 17.23 -2.33
CA ASP A 219 -16.32 16.47 -2.85
C ASP A 219 -15.96 15.72 -4.13
N PHE A 220 -16.70 14.66 -4.43
CA PHE A 220 -16.56 13.92 -5.67
C PHE A 220 -17.60 14.40 -6.69
N ASP A 221 -17.14 14.84 -7.86
CA ASP A 221 -18.01 15.17 -8.98
C ASP A 221 -18.36 13.91 -9.78
N THR A 222 -19.64 13.55 -9.77
CA THR A 222 -20.18 12.39 -10.49
C THR A 222 -20.37 12.64 -11.99
N THR A 223 -20.12 13.85 -12.48
CA THR A 223 -20.22 14.16 -13.90
C THR A 223 -19.23 13.29 -14.68
N ASN A 224 -19.73 12.53 -15.66
CA ASN A 224 -18.95 11.56 -16.44
C ASN A 224 -18.28 10.44 -15.59
N SER A 225 -18.90 10.04 -14.48
CA SER A 225 -18.40 8.92 -13.68
C SER A 225 -18.44 7.59 -14.44
N ASP A 226 -17.34 6.84 -14.37
CA ASP A 226 -17.19 5.49 -14.92
C ASP A 226 -17.52 4.39 -13.87
N GLY A 227 -17.95 4.80 -12.67
CA GLY A 227 -18.30 3.89 -11.57
C GLY A 227 -17.13 3.43 -10.71
N ILE A 228 -15.91 3.95 -10.88
CA ILE A 228 -14.78 3.64 -9.99
C ILE A 228 -14.89 4.31 -8.61
N ALA A 229 -15.80 5.28 -8.47
CA ALA A 229 -15.99 6.07 -7.27
C ALA A 229 -17.49 6.24 -6.96
N SER A 230 -17.80 6.31 -5.67
CA SER A 230 -19.15 6.50 -5.16
C SER A 230 -19.19 7.60 -4.09
N ILE A 231 -20.26 8.38 -4.10
CA ILE A 231 -20.58 9.33 -3.03
C ILE A 231 -21.28 8.57 -1.91
N CYS A 232 -20.93 8.93 -0.69
CA CYS A 232 -21.58 8.51 0.54
C CYS A 232 -22.47 9.67 1.04
N SER A 233 -23.78 9.46 1.02
CA SER A 233 -24.81 10.42 1.45
C SER A 233 -24.91 10.54 2.96
#